data_AF-A0A927NQQ7-F1
#
_entry.id   AF-A0A927NQQ7-F1
#
_cell.length_a   1.000
_cell.length_b   1.000
_cell.length_c   1.000
_cell.angle_alpha   90.00
_cell.angle_beta   90.00
_cell.angle_gamma   90.00
#
_symmetry.space_group_name_H-M   'P 1'
#
loop_
_entity.id
_entity.type
_entity.pdbx_description
1 polymer ?
#
loop_
_entity_poly.entity_id
_entity_poly.type
_entity_poly.pdbx_seq_one_letter_code
_entity_poly.pdbx_strand_id
1 'polypeptide(L)'
;MQQVGIENCKNFVKNVGLNLSDEGNNYALALGGFKYGTNLIDLTNTFLPFSQKGNFKKATFIKEIKGIGDKTLYKHIIKNNKAMSEESAYLMNNMLIKGVENGTSKRLKDLPFKVAGKTGTVGIKNTNLNTDVYSVAYTKNKTCGVWLGNSTNKADGVLEGCNNGGTFCTSMLKEVLLKAHENITITEFDNAPIGIEKVNIDEVVLENEHILTLASENTPPIYKKSIEINKKFNNLKVSTSYSNPKAPEIQVKLINNKPVITFTAQKHLIYKIYRIEEDQTKILQTIKNKRGEIEFTDNLANLDTFYNYYVECFAYNYSTYTPSSKAKSNIVKFIILN
;
A
#
# COMPACT_ATOMS: atom_id res chain seq x y z
N MET A 1 -0.86 15.87 1.39
CA MET A 1 -1.19 17.31 1.21
C MET A 1 -0.03 18.21 1.56
N GLN A 2 0.58 18.11 2.75
CA GLN A 2 1.75 18.93 3.14
C GLN A 2 2.86 18.97 2.08
N GLN A 3 3.28 17.82 1.55
CA GLN A 3 4.31 17.75 0.50
C GLN A 3 3.83 18.20 -0.88
N VAL A 4 2.55 18.01 -1.20
CA VAL A 4 1.98 18.32 -2.53
C VAL A 4 1.66 19.81 -2.66
N GLY A 5 1.33 20.48 -1.55
CA GLY A 5 0.85 21.86 -1.51
C GLY A 5 -0.68 21.95 -1.60
N ILE A 6 -1.28 22.79 -0.76
CA ILE A 6 -2.74 22.98 -0.68
C ILE A 6 -3.30 23.49 -2.00
N GLU A 7 -2.64 24.47 -2.63
CA GLU A 7 -3.10 25.05 -3.91
C GLU A 7 -3.09 24.02 -5.04
N ASN A 8 -2.08 23.16 -5.12
CA ASN A 8 -2.05 22.09 -6.10
C ASN A 8 -3.21 21.10 -5.90
N CYS A 9 -3.51 20.74 -4.65
CA CYS A 9 -4.67 19.91 -4.34
C CYS A 9 -5.99 20.58 -4.73
N LYS A 10 -6.17 21.88 -4.43
CA LYS A 10 -7.38 22.64 -4.81
C LYS A 10 -7.54 22.73 -6.32
N ASN A 11 -6.46 23.04 -7.05
CA ASN A 11 -6.46 23.09 -8.51
C ASN A 11 -6.82 21.73 -9.13
N PHE A 12 -6.33 20.63 -8.57
CA PHE A 12 -6.71 19.29 -9.01
C PHE A 12 -8.20 19.01 -8.80
N VAL A 13 -8.74 19.33 -7.62
CA VAL A 13 -10.16 19.13 -7.30
C VAL A 13 -11.08 20.01 -8.16
N LYS A 14 -10.63 21.23 -8.50
CA LYS A 14 -11.32 22.11 -9.46
C LYS A 14 -11.42 21.50 -10.86
N ASN A 15 -10.38 20.78 -11.31
CA ASN A 15 -10.39 20.10 -12.62
C ASN A 15 -11.43 18.97 -12.72
N VAL A 16 -11.89 18.44 -11.58
CA VAL A 16 -12.99 17.46 -11.49
C VAL A 16 -14.33 18.09 -11.10
N GLY A 17 -14.45 19.40 -11.27
CA GLY A 17 -15.71 20.13 -11.17
C GLY A 17 -16.16 20.49 -9.75
N LEU A 18 -15.28 20.33 -8.75
CA LEU A 18 -15.56 20.72 -7.37
C LEU A 18 -14.79 22.01 -7.02
N ASN A 19 -15.51 23.09 -6.79
CA ASN A 19 -14.94 24.38 -6.37
C ASN A 19 -14.94 24.46 -4.85
N LEU A 20 -13.75 24.54 -4.25
CA LEU A 20 -13.57 24.76 -2.82
C LEU A 20 -13.43 26.26 -2.55
N SER A 21 -13.94 26.71 -1.40
CA SER A 21 -13.74 28.08 -0.92
C SER A 21 -12.26 28.39 -0.73
N ASP A 22 -11.88 29.65 -0.92
CA ASP A 22 -10.54 30.14 -0.55
C ASP A 22 -10.40 30.36 0.96
N GLU A 23 -11.52 30.39 1.68
CA GLU A 23 -11.54 30.45 3.13
C GLU A 23 -11.42 29.05 3.74
N GLY A 24 -10.53 28.90 4.73
CA GLY A 24 -10.28 27.59 5.37
C GLY A 24 -9.23 26.73 4.67
N ASN A 25 -8.32 27.34 3.89
CA ASN A 25 -7.18 26.66 3.26
C ASN A 25 -6.19 26.15 4.32
N ASN A 26 -6.43 24.97 4.85
CA ASN A 26 -5.55 24.28 5.79
C ASN A 26 -5.53 22.77 5.52
N TYR A 27 -4.74 22.02 6.28
CA TYR A 27 -4.57 20.58 6.07
C TYR A 27 -5.82 19.75 6.38
N ALA A 28 -6.82 20.29 7.08
CA ALA A 28 -8.08 19.59 7.32
C ALA A 28 -8.87 19.32 6.02
N LEU A 29 -8.57 20.05 4.93
CA LEU A 29 -9.10 19.74 3.60
C LEU A 29 -8.80 18.29 3.18
N ALA A 30 -7.65 17.73 3.57
CA ALA A 30 -7.31 16.33 3.28
C ALA A 30 -8.23 15.32 3.97
N LEU A 31 -8.93 15.73 5.02
CA LEU A 31 -9.89 14.93 5.78
C LEU A 31 -11.35 15.27 5.42
N GLY A 32 -11.58 16.15 4.45
CA GLY A 32 -12.91 16.62 4.07
C GLY A 32 -13.47 17.78 4.90
N GLY A 33 -12.63 18.47 5.68
CA GLY A 33 -12.99 19.63 6.49
C GLY A 33 -13.23 20.90 5.65
N PHE A 34 -14.22 20.88 4.76
CA PHE A 34 -14.59 22.02 3.92
C PHE A 34 -15.40 23.04 4.73
N LYS A 35 -15.02 24.31 4.71
CA LYS A 35 -15.70 25.37 5.50
C LYS A 35 -17.22 25.41 5.28
N TYR A 36 -17.66 25.24 4.04
CA TYR A 36 -19.07 25.31 3.64
C TYR A 36 -19.62 23.97 3.13
N GLY A 37 -18.87 22.88 3.25
CA GLY A 37 -19.24 21.59 2.67
C GLY A 37 -19.27 21.59 1.13
N THR A 38 -19.94 20.60 0.56
CA THR A 38 -20.29 20.49 -0.87
C THR A 38 -21.63 19.79 -1.02
N ASN A 39 -22.31 19.94 -2.15
CA ASN A 39 -23.49 19.13 -2.45
C ASN A 39 -23.09 17.72 -2.94
N LEU A 40 -24.02 16.77 -2.79
CA LEU A 40 -23.81 15.36 -3.13
C LEU A 40 -23.56 15.15 -4.64
N ILE A 41 -24.16 15.96 -5.50
CA ILE A 41 -24.01 15.84 -6.95
C ILE A 41 -22.57 16.17 -7.35
N ASP A 42 -22.03 17.29 -6.88
CA ASP A 42 -20.65 17.69 -7.15
C ASP A 42 -19.65 16.71 -6.52
N LEU A 43 -19.90 16.22 -5.30
CA LEU A 43 -19.08 15.17 -4.69
C LEU A 43 -19.07 13.89 -5.54
N THR A 44 -20.24 13.43 -5.98
CA THR A 44 -20.39 12.21 -6.80
C THR A 44 -19.70 12.38 -8.17
N ASN A 45 -19.80 13.58 -8.77
CA ASN A 45 -19.13 13.91 -10.02
C ASN A 45 -17.60 13.76 -9.93
N THR A 46 -16.99 14.02 -8.76
CA THR A 46 -15.52 13.88 -8.60
C THR A 46 -14.99 12.47 -8.85
N PHE A 47 -15.85 11.44 -8.78
CA PHE A 47 -15.49 10.05 -9.02
C PHE A 47 -15.58 9.63 -10.50
N LEU A 48 -16.26 10.41 -11.34
CA LEU A 48 -16.44 10.11 -12.77
C LEU A 48 -15.14 9.88 -13.54
N PRO A 49 -14.03 10.62 -13.30
CA PRO A 49 -12.81 10.43 -14.07
C PRO A 49 -12.19 9.04 -13.88
N PHE A 50 -12.38 8.39 -12.73
CA PHE A 50 -11.72 7.12 -12.42
C PHE A 50 -12.17 5.98 -13.35
N SER A 51 -13.47 5.89 -13.64
CA SER A 51 -14.02 4.93 -14.62
C SER A 51 -13.82 5.35 -16.07
N GLN A 52 -13.39 6.59 -16.32
CA GLN A 52 -13.27 7.19 -17.65
C GLN A 52 -11.80 7.47 -18.03
N LYS A 53 -10.86 6.65 -17.54
CA LYS A 53 -9.42 6.77 -17.86
C LYS A 53 -8.84 8.15 -17.54
N GLY A 54 -9.34 8.79 -16.49
CA GLY A 54 -8.94 10.12 -16.04
C GLY A 54 -9.63 11.28 -16.75
N ASN A 55 -10.60 11.00 -17.63
CA ASN A 55 -11.39 12.03 -18.31
C ASN A 55 -12.60 12.44 -17.47
N PHE A 56 -12.70 13.73 -17.16
CA PHE A 56 -13.84 14.31 -16.48
C PHE A 56 -14.89 14.83 -17.46
N LYS A 57 -16.13 14.41 -17.26
CA LYS A 57 -17.32 14.92 -17.94
C LYS A 57 -18.39 15.13 -16.87
N LYS A 58 -18.74 16.39 -16.56
CA LYS A 58 -19.72 16.70 -15.52
C LYS A 58 -21.10 16.11 -15.90
N ALA A 59 -21.75 15.41 -14.97
CA ALA A 59 -23.10 14.91 -15.20
C ALA A 59 -24.10 16.09 -15.30
N THR A 60 -25.05 15.98 -16.23
CA THR A 60 -26.11 16.97 -16.44
C THR A 60 -27.47 16.29 -16.60
N PHE A 61 -28.52 17.01 -16.20
CA PHE A 61 -29.89 16.51 -16.30
C PHE A 61 -30.54 16.83 -17.66
N ILE A 62 -30.17 17.95 -18.28
CA ILE A 62 -30.76 18.44 -19.52
C ILE A 62 -29.82 18.14 -20.68
N LYS A 63 -30.26 17.29 -21.63
CA LYS A 63 -29.49 16.97 -22.84
C LYS A 63 -29.73 17.99 -23.95
N GLU A 64 -31.00 18.33 -24.19
CA GLU A 64 -31.44 19.23 -25.24
C GLU A 64 -32.77 19.89 -24.84
N ILE A 65 -32.97 21.15 -25.21
CA ILE A 65 -34.26 21.84 -25.14
C ILE A 65 -34.61 22.23 -26.58
N LYS A 66 -35.79 21.80 -27.04
CA LYS A 66 -36.34 22.14 -28.36
C LYS A 66 -37.53 23.08 -28.22
N GLY A 67 -37.62 24.04 -29.13
CA GLY A 67 -38.77 24.92 -29.31
C GLY A 67 -39.72 24.43 -30.39
N ILE A 68 -40.70 25.27 -30.74
CA ILE A 68 -41.66 25.02 -31.82
C ILE A 68 -40.92 24.76 -33.13
N GLY A 69 -41.39 23.78 -33.90
CA GLY A 69 -40.79 23.42 -35.20
C GLY A 69 -39.41 22.76 -35.08
N ASP A 70 -39.16 22.01 -34.01
CA ASP A 70 -37.90 21.28 -33.75
C ASP A 70 -36.63 22.15 -33.62
N LYS A 71 -36.78 23.46 -33.42
CA LYS A 71 -35.65 24.38 -33.22
C LYS A 71 -34.92 24.08 -31.90
N THR A 72 -33.67 23.63 -31.96
CA THR A 72 -32.82 23.47 -30.77
C THR A 72 -32.53 24.82 -30.12
N LEU A 73 -33.02 25.02 -28.89
CA LEU A 73 -32.78 26.21 -28.06
C LEU A 73 -31.56 26.04 -27.15
N TYR A 74 -31.32 24.81 -26.71
CA TYR A 74 -30.16 24.43 -25.91
C TYR A 74 -29.76 23.01 -26.27
N LYS A 75 -28.46 22.76 -26.36
CA LYS A 75 -27.91 21.41 -26.43
C LYS A 75 -26.68 21.35 -25.55
N HIS A 76 -26.62 20.33 -24.70
CA HIS A 76 -25.49 20.16 -23.83
C HIS A 76 -24.25 19.77 -24.64
N ILE A 77 -23.22 20.63 -24.61
CA ILE A 77 -21.93 20.35 -25.26
C ILE A 77 -21.01 19.70 -24.22
N ILE A 78 -20.67 18.44 -24.45
CA ILE A 78 -19.76 17.69 -23.58
C ILE A 78 -18.34 18.22 -23.80
N LYS A 79 -17.83 18.99 -22.84
CA LYS A 79 -16.41 19.34 -22.77
C LYS A 79 -15.67 18.24 -22.02
N ASN A 80 -14.78 17.54 -22.72
CA ASN A 80 -13.94 16.54 -22.09
C ASN A 80 -12.71 17.22 -21.46
N ASN A 81 -12.52 17.11 -20.15
CA ASN A 81 -11.33 17.61 -19.46
C ASN A 81 -10.48 16.44 -18.96
N LYS A 82 -9.19 16.40 -19.29
CA LYS A 82 -8.28 15.37 -18.76
C LYS A 82 -7.87 15.77 -17.35
N ALA A 83 -8.55 15.21 -16.34
CA ALA A 83 -8.29 15.53 -14.94
C ALA A 83 -7.05 14.81 -14.38
N MET A 84 -6.78 13.59 -14.86
CA MET A 84 -5.59 12.81 -14.49
C MET A 84 -5.18 11.86 -15.63
N SER A 85 -4.00 11.26 -15.51
CA SER A 85 -3.55 10.25 -16.48
C SER A 85 -4.35 8.96 -16.37
N GLU A 86 -4.29 8.11 -17.40
CA GLU A 86 -4.96 6.81 -17.38
C GLU A 86 -4.34 5.88 -16.32
N GLU A 87 -3.02 5.95 -16.12
CA GLU A 87 -2.28 5.23 -15.08
C GLU A 87 -2.73 5.63 -13.68
N SER A 88 -2.90 6.94 -13.40
CA SER A 88 -3.40 7.40 -12.11
C SER A 88 -4.83 6.92 -11.86
N ALA A 89 -5.71 7.01 -12.87
CA ALA A 89 -7.08 6.51 -12.75
C ALA A 89 -7.10 4.99 -12.50
N TYR A 90 -6.27 4.22 -13.22
CA TYR A 90 -6.13 2.78 -13.04
C TYR A 90 -5.66 2.39 -11.63
N LEU A 91 -4.59 3.01 -11.12
CA LEU A 91 -4.10 2.76 -9.76
C LEU A 91 -5.13 3.15 -8.70
N MET A 92 -5.86 4.25 -8.91
CA MET A 92 -6.96 4.66 -8.02
C MET A 92 -8.11 3.64 -8.02
N ASN A 93 -8.48 3.11 -9.19
CA ASN A 93 -9.49 2.05 -9.29
C ASN A 93 -9.06 0.83 -8.46
N ASN A 94 -7.82 0.36 -8.61
CA ASN A 94 -7.30 -0.79 -7.86
C ASN A 94 -7.37 -0.57 -6.34
N MET A 95 -6.99 0.62 -5.86
CA MET A 95 -7.10 0.96 -4.43
C MET A 95 -8.54 1.01 -3.93
N LEU A 96 -9.47 1.58 -4.72
CA LEU A 96 -10.87 1.71 -4.34
C LEU A 96 -11.64 0.39 -4.44
N ILE A 97 -11.27 -0.50 -5.36
CA ILE A 97 -11.76 -1.89 -5.42
C ILE A 97 -11.28 -2.66 -4.18
N LYS A 98 -10.00 -2.52 -3.79
CA LYS A 98 -9.49 -3.11 -2.53
C LYS A 98 -10.23 -2.57 -1.31
N GLY A 99 -10.64 -1.31 -1.33
CA GLY A 99 -11.50 -0.70 -0.31
C GLY A 99 -12.89 -1.36 -0.20
N VAL A 100 -13.40 -1.93 -1.29
CA VAL A 100 -14.62 -2.75 -1.31
C VAL A 100 -14.31 -4.19 -0.88
N GLU A 101 -13.21 -4.79 -1.29
CA GLU A 101 -12.90 -6.17 -0.93
C GLU A 101 -12.66 -6.33 0.58
N ASN A 102 -11.84 -5.44 1.15
CA ASN A 102 -11.31 -5.60 2.52
C ASN A 102 -11.47 -4.35 3.40
N GLY A 103 -11.98 -3.25 2.84
CA GLY A 103 -12.04 -1.96 3.54
C GLY A 103 -13.42 -1.63 4.12
N THR A 104 -13.65 -0.33 4.32
CA THR A 104 -14.90 0.20 4.90
C THR A 104 -16.10 0.07 3.97
N SER A 105 -15.89 -0.10 2.66
CA SER A 105 -16.95 -0.27 1.65
C SER A 105 -17.38 -1.73 1.48
N LYS A 106 -16.98 -2.64 2.38
CA LYS A 106 -17.16 -4.10 2.25
C LYS A 106 -18.57 -4.63 2.03
N ARG A 107 -19.60 -3.83 2.32
CA ARG A 107 -20.99 -4.22 2.05
C ARG A 107 -21.30 -4.30 0.55
N LEU A 108 -20.47 -3.70 -0.30
CA LEU A 108 -20.57 -3.77 -1.75
C LEU A 108 -19.90 -5.02 -2.36
N LYS A 109 -19.14 -5.80 -1.57
CA LYS A 109 -18.29 -6.89 -2.08
C LYS A 109 -19.08 -8.00 -2.80
N ASP A 110 -20.30 -8.26 -2.36
CA ASP A 110 -21.16 -9.35 -2.84
C ASP A 110 -22.09 -8.89 -3.99
N LEU A 111 -21.80 -7.75 -4.62
CA LEU A 111 -22.48 -7.36 -5.85
C LEU A 111 -22.06 -8.31 -6.99
N PRO A 112 -22.94 -8.58 -7.97
CA PRO A 112 -22.65 -9.50 -9.08
C PRO A 112 -21.66 -8.93 -10.11
N PHE A 113 -21.01 -7.81 -9.80
CA PHE A 113 -20.08 -7.10 -10.65
C PHE A 113 -19.02 -6.37 -9.81
N LYS A 114 -17.85 -6.13 -10.42
CA LYS A 114 -16.79 -5.35 -9.77
C LYS A 114 -17.23 -3.91 -9.58
N VAL A 115 -16.89 -3.37 -8.40
CA VAL A 115 -17.25 -2.02 -7.99
C VAL A 115 -16.09 -1.41 -7.21
N ALA A 116 -15.84 -0.13 -7.47
CA ALA A 116 -14.91 0.69 -6.71
C ALA A 116 -15.72 1.62 -5.81
N GLY A 117 -15.33 1.83 -4.55
CA GLY A 117 -16.14 2.65 -3.66
C GLY A 117 -15.43 3.16 -2.42
N LYS A 118 -15.89 4.31 -1.91
CA LYS A 118 -15.36 4.94 -0.70
C LYS A 118 -16.48 5.45 0.18
N THR A 119 -16.27 5.32 1.48
CA THR A 119 -17.15 5.84 2.53
C THR A 119 -16.58 7.10 3.18
N GLY A 120 -17.45 7.93 3.73
CA GLY A 120 -17.13 9.08 4.57
C GLY A 120 -18.06 9.14 5.79
N THR A 121 -17.53 9.58 6.92
CA THR A 121 -18.28 9.73 8.18
C THR A 121 -17.79 10.99 8.88
N VAL A 122 -18.70 11.90 9.20
CA VAL A 122 -18.40 13.12 9.98
C VAL A 122 -18.91 12.88 11.39
N GLY A 123 -17.98 12.59 12.31
CA GLY A 123 -18.29 12.34 13.72
C GLY A 123 -18.35 13.62 14.53
N ILE A 124 -19.17 13.62 15.59
CA ILE A 124 -19.24 14.70 16.55
C ILE A 124 -18.23 14.43 17.67
N LYS A 125 -17.29 15.37 17.86
CA LYS A 125 -16.20 15.26 18.83
C LYS A 125 -16.73 14.94 20.24
N ASN A 126 -16.07 14.00 20.92
CA ASN A 126 -16.41 13.55 22.27
C ASN A 126 -17.81 12.95 22.42
N THR A 127 -18.38 12.42 21.34
CA THR A 127 -19.65 11.69 21.35
C THR A 127 -19.55 10.43 20.49
N ASN A 128 -20.54 9.54 20.57
CA ASN A 128 -20.70 8.42 19.64
C ASN A 128 -21.79 8.74 18.61
N LEU A 129 -21.77 9.93 18.02
CA LEU A 129 -22.78 10.43 17.09
C LEU A 129 -22.11 10.96 15.81
N ASN A 130 -22.82 10.91 14.69
CA ASN A 130 -22.39 11.40 13.38
C ASN A 130 -23.37 12.46 12.85
N THR A 131 -22.87 13.51 12.22
CA THR A 131 -23.73 14.49 11.51
C THR A 131 -24.06 14.02 10.11
N ASP A 132 -23.06 13.44 9.43
CA ASP A 132 -23.12 13.11 8.01
C ASP A 132 -22.43 11.79 7.71
N VAL A 133 -23.04 10.98 6.87
CA VAL A 133 -22.45 9.74 6.37
C VAL A 133 -22.62 9.63 4.88
N TYR A 134 -21.53 9.32 4.19
CA TYR A 134 -21.45 9.28 2.74
C TYR A 134 -20.99 7.90 2.29
N SER A 135 -21.51 7.48 1.14
CA SER A 135 -20.97 6.36 0.38
C SER A 135 -21.06 6.70 -1.10
N VAL A 136 -19.92 6.67 -1.80
CA VAL A 136 -19.85 6.90 -3.24
C VAL A 136 -19.14 5.70 -3.87
N ALA A 137 -19.76 5.13 -4.89
CA ALA A 137 -19.23 3.97 -5.58
C ALA A 137 -19.59 4.01 -7.07
N TYR A 138 -18.80 3.29 -7.85
CA TYR A 138 -18.93 3.28 -9.29
C TYR A 138 -18.49 1.97 -9.91
N THR A 139 -19.09 1.69 -11.06
CA THR A 139 -18.64 0.73 -12.06
C THR A 139 -18.12 1.50 -13.26
N LYS A 140 -17.79 0.81 -14.36
CA LYS A 140 -17.48 1.50 -15.61
C LYS A 140 -18.68 2.21 -16.24
N ASN A 141 -19.90 1.78 -15.88
CA ASN A 141 -21.14 2.26 -16.50
C ASN A 141 -21.88 3.31 -15.67
N LYS A 142 -21.79 3.23 -14.33
CA LYS A 142 -22.58 4.07 -13.40
C LYS A 142 -21.72 4.55 -12.24
N THR A 143 -21.98 5.78 -11.81
CA THR A 143 -21.45 6.36 -10.57
C THR A 143 -22.62 6.79 -9.71
N CYS A 144 -22.67 6.33 -8.46
CA CYS A 144 -23.76 6.55 -7.53
C CYS A 144 -23.20 7.07 -6.20
N GLY A 145 -23.92 8.01 -5.59
CA GLY A 145 -23.61 8.55 -4.27
C GLY A 145 -24.86 8.54 -3.40
N VAL A 146 -24.69 8.17 -2.14
CA VAL A 146 -25.71 8.25 -1.09
C VAL A 146 -25.13 9.07 0.06
N TRP A 147 -25.98 9.93 0.62
CA TRP A 147 -25.69 10.67 1.84
C TRP A 147 -26.88 10.52 2.79
N LEU A 148 -26.58 10.37 4.08
CA LEU A 148 -27.56 10.46 5.16
C LEU A 148 -27.05 11.50 6.16
N GLY A 149 -27.95 12.38 6.59
CA GLY A 149 -27.68 13.44 7.54
C GLY A 149 -28.89 14.38 7.63
N ASN A 150 -28.79 15.39 8.48
CA ASN A 150 -29.84 16.39 8.65
C ASN A 150 -29.60 17.58 7.71
N SER A 151 -30.43 17.73 6.67
CA SER A 151 -30.31 18.83 5.70
C SER A 151 -30.55 20.21 6.30
N THR A 152 -31.16 20.28 7.49
CA THR A 152 -31.40 21.55 8.20
C THR A 152 -30.23 21.96 9.11
N ASN A 153 -29.18 21.11 9.23
CA ASN A 153 -28.04 21.30 10.13
C ASN A 153 -28.42 21.56 11.60
N LYS A 154 -29.63 21.19 12.01
CA LYS A 154 -30.07 21.26 13.41
C LYS A 154 -29.55 20.05 14.19
N ALA A 155 -29.27 20.28 15.48
CA ALA A 155 -28.69 19.27 16.38
C ALA A 155 -29.63 18.08 16.67
N ASP A 156 -30.92 18.19 16.36
CA ASP A 156 -31.97 17.20 16.63
C ASP A 156 -32.11 16.11 15.55
N GLY A 157 -31.18 16.05 14.58
CA GLY A 157 -31.19 15.06 13.49
C GLY A 157 -29.86 14.33 13.28
N VAL A 158 -29.07 14.17 14.34
CA VAL A 158 -27.79 13.47 14.31
C VAL A 158 -27.99 11.96 14.31
N LEU A 159 -27.06 11.24 13.69
CA LEU A 159 -27.09 9.79 13.56
C LEU A 159 -26.34 9.14 14.72
N GLU A 160 -26.83 8.01 15.24
CA GLU A 160 -26.03 7.19 16.14
C GLU A 160 -24.74 6.71 15.47
N GLY A 161 -23.65 6.57 16.22
CA GLY A 161 -22.31 6.24 15.69
C GLY A 161 -22.25 4.91 14.92
N CYS A 162 -23.16 3.98 15.22
CA CYS A 162 -23.33 2.72 14.49
C CYS A 162 -23.79 2.95 13.03
N ASN A 163 -24.48 4.08 12.77
CA ASN A 163 -24.84 4.57 11.45
C ASN A 163 -23.69 5.41 10.91
N ASN A 164 -22.76 4.76 10.22
CA ASN A 164 -21.60 5.38 9.59
C ASN A 164 -21.59 5.11 8.08
N GLY A 165 -20.68 5.73 7.33
CA GLY A 165 -20.62 5.59 5.87
C GLY A 165 -20.53 4.12 5.42
N GLY A 166 -19.86 3.26 6.20
CA GLY A 166 -19.71 1.84 5.88
C GLY A 166 -20.91 0.97 6.23
N THR A 167 -21.88 1.44 7.01
CA THR A 167 -23.06 0.66 7.45
C THR A 167 -24.28 0.93 6.57
N PHE A 168 -25.33 1.53 7.11
CA PHE A 168 -26.61 1.71 6.42
C PHE A 168 -26.47 2.51 5.12
N CYS A 169 -25.62 3.54 5.10
CA CYS A 169 -25.38 4.35 3.91
C CYS A 169 -24.84 3.52 2.73
N THR A 170 -23.87 2.64 2.98
CA THR A 170 -23.36 1.73 1.94
C THR A 170 -24.36 0.63 1.58
N SER A 171 -25.18 0.13 2.53
CA SER A 171 -26.26 -0.80 2.19
C SER A 171 -27.28 -0.17 1.23
N MET A 172 -27.68 1.08 1.48
CA MET A 172 -28.58 1.81 0.57
C MET A 172 -27.94 2.02 -0.81
N LEU A 173 -26.65 2.37 -0.84
CA LEU A 173 -25.90 2.50 -2.09
C LEU A 173 -25.85 1.17 -2.87
N LYS A 174 -25.75 0.02 -2.19
CA LYS A 174 -25.81 -1.30 -2.81
C LYS A 174 -27.11 -1.48 -3.59
N GLU A 175 -28.24 -1.17 -2.98
CA GLU A 175 -29.56 -1.25 -3.63
C GLU A 175 -29.69 -0.28 -4.80
N VAL A 176 -29.21 0.95 -4.65
CA VAL A 176 -29.17 1.94 -5.74
C VAL A 176 -28.34 1.42 -6.92
N LEU A 177 -27.18 0.82 -6.65
CA LEU A 177 -26.33 0.23 -7.69
C LEU A 177 -27.01 -0.95 -8.37
N LEU A 178 -27.65 -1.86 -7.63
CA LEU A 178 -28.40 -2.98 -8.21
C LEU A 178 -29.47 -2.46 -9.16
N LYS A 179 -30.30 -1.52 -8.70
CA LYS A 179 -31.34 -0.87 -9.53
C LYS A 179 -30.78 -0.15 -10.75
N ALA A 180 -29.66 0.56 -10.60
CA ALA A 180 -29.00 1.24 -11.71
C ALA A 180 -28.46 0.27 -12.79
N HIS A 181 -28.33 -1.03 -12.48
CA HIS A 181 -27.79 -2.05 -13.36
C HIS A 181 -28.80 -3.12 -13.82
N GLU A 182 -30.09 -3.03 -13.47
CA GLU A 182 -31.09 -4.08 -13.80
C GLU A 182 -31.26 -4.37 -15.29
N ASN A 183 -30.87 -3.44 -16.17
CA ASN A 183 -31.03 -3.58 -17.62
C ASN A 183 -29.82 -3.05 -18.41
N ILE A 184 -28.60 -3.21 -17.87
CA ILE A 184 -27.39 -2.79 -18.58
C ILE A 184 -26.39 -3.93 -18.70
N THR A 185 -25.73 -4.02 -19.84
CA THR A 185 -24.55 -4.88 -19.98
C THR A 185 -23.41 -4.26 -19.18
N ILE A 186 -22.99 -4.96 -18.12
CA ILE A 186 -21.91 -4.51 -17.26
C ILE A 186 -20.60 -4.58 -18.03
N THR A 187 -19.83 -3.50 -17.99
CA THR A 187 -18.49 -3.43 -18.56
C THR A 187 -17.46 -3.54 -17.44
N GLU A 188 -16.54 -4.49 -17.58
CA GLU A 188 -15.44 -4.64 -16.63
C GLU A 188 -14.48 -3.43 -16.66
N PHE A 189 -13.81 -3.21 -15.52
CA PHE A 189 -12.73 -2.24 -15.42
C PHE A 189 -11.62 -2.53 -16.43
N ASP A 190 -10.96 -1.47 -16.89
CA ASP A 190 -9.85 -1.60 -17.84
C ASP A 190 -8.66 -2.34 -17.22
N ASN A 191 -7.94 -3.09 -18.07
CA ASN A 191 -6.64 -3.67 -17.72
C ASN A 191 -5.58 -2.57 -17.52
N ALA A 192 -4.43 -2.95 -16.94
CA ALA A 192 -3.31 -2.05 -16.75
C ALA A 192 -2.89 -1.38 -18.09
N PRO A 193 -2.85 -0.03 -18.15
CA PRO A 193 -2.34 0.66 -19.33
C PRO A 193 -0.82 0.48 -19.45
N ILE A 194 -0.26 0.74 -20.64
CA ILE A 194 1.15 0.48 -20.97
C ILE A 194 2.15 1.23 -20.07
N GLY A 195 1.74 2.34 -19.45
CA GLY A 195 2.54 3.11 -18.49
C GLY A 195 2.60 2.51 -17.08
N ILE A 196 1.89 1.42 -16.81
CA ILE A 196 1.96 0.69 -15.53
C ILE A 196 2.93 -0.47 -15.64
N GLU A 197 3.78 -0.61 -14.63
CA GLU A 197 4.67 -1.76 -14.48
C GLU A 197 4.51 -2.42 -13.12
N LYS A 198 4.79 -3.72 -13.07
CA LYS A 198 4.87 -4.48 -11.82
C LYS A 198 6.30 -4.51 -11.33
N VAL A 199 6.51 -4.14 -10.08
CA VAL A 199 7.81 -4.22 -9.41
C VAL A 199 7.69 -5.02 -8.12
N ASN A 200 8.80 -5.59 -7.67
CA ASN A 200 8.90 -6.18 -6.35
C ASN A 200 9.55 -5.17 -5.41
N ILE A 201 8.89 -4.89 -4.29
CA ILE A 201 9.41 -4.06 -3.21
C ILE A 201 9.87 -4.92 -2.04
N ASP A 202 10.78 -4.37 -1.24
CA ASP A 202 11.18 -4.94 0.03
C ASP A 202 10.10 -4.67 1.08
N GLU A 203 9.31 -5.69 1.41
CA GLU A 203 8.17 -5.56 2.32
C GLU A 203 8.62 -5.22 3.75
N VAL A 204 9.77 -5.75 4.18
CA VAL A 204 10.29 -5.53 5.54
C VAL A 204 10.73 -4.08 5.74
N VAL A 205 11.37 -3.49 4.73
CA VAL A 205 11.74 -2.06 4.77
C VAL A 205 10.48 -1.18 4.76
N LEU A 206 9.48 -1.53 3.95
CA LEU A 206 8.21 -0.80 3.95
C LEU A 206 7.51 -0.86 5.31
N GLU A 207 7.44 -2.03 5.94
CA GLU A 207 6.73 -2.23 7.20
C GLU A 207 7.43 -1.58 8.39
N ASN A 208 8.76 -1.72 8.48
CA ASN A 208 9.53 -1.25 9.65
C ASN A 208 10.01 0.19 9.53
N GLU A 209 10.34 0.64 8.31
CA GLU A 209 10.94 1.96 8.08
C GLU A 209 9.98 2.92 7.36
N HIS A 210 8.86 2.41 6.82
CA HIS A 210 7.91 3.18 6.02
C HIS A 210 8.53 3.82 4.77
N ILE A 211 9.56 3.17 4.22
CA ILE A 211 10.25 3.60 2.99
C ILE A 211 9.97 2.58 1.90
N LEU A 212 9.54 3.08 0.73
CA LEU A 212 9.34 2.25 -0.45
C LEU A 212 10.69 2.05 -1.16
N THR A 213 11.17 0.81 -1.24
CA THR A 213 12.39 0.44 -1.97
C THR A 213 12.14 -0.79 -2.84
N LEU A 214 12.84 -0.89 -3.98
CA LEU A 214 12.80 -2.10 -4.79
C LEU A 214 13.52 -3.23 -4.04
N ALA A 215 12.92 -4.42 -4.04
CA ALA A 215 13.58 -5.62 -3.56
C ALA A 215 14.83 -5.88 -4.41
N SER A 216 15.95 -6.17 -3.76
CA SER A 216 17.15 -6.59 -4.48
C SER A 216 17.05 -8.06 -4.90
N GLU A 217 18.03 -8.51 -5.66
CA GLU A 217 18.19 -9.93 -5.99
C GLU A 217 18.44 -10.79 -4.74
N ASN A 218 18.97 -10.17 -3.67
CA ASN A 218 19.28 -10.80 -2.39
C ASN A 218 18.11 -10.78 -1.40
N THR A 219 17.08 -9.95 -1.63
CA THR A 219 15.86 -9.96 -0.80
C THR A 219 15.19 -11.33 -0.90
N PRO A 220 14.96 -12.05 0.22
CA PRO A 220 14.26 -13.33 0.20
C PRO A 220 12.88 -13.24 -0.45
N PRO A 221 12.43 -14.24 -1.25
CA PRO A 221 11.13 -14.19 -1.94
C PRO A 221 9.94 -13.94 -1.02
N ILE A 222 9.97 -14.46 0.21
CA ILE A 222 8.93 -14.26 1.23
C ILE A 222 8.82 -12.80 1.71
N TYR A 223 9.85 -11.98 1.48
CA TYR A 223 9.88 -10.55 1.82
C TYR A 223 9.75 -9.65 0.58
N LYS A 224 9.49 -10.24 -0.60
CA LYS A 224 9.17 -9.49 -1.81
C LYS A 224 7.67 -9.33 -1.91
N LYS A 225 7.21 -8.08 -1.98
CA LYS A 225 5.81 -7.76 -2.30
C LYS A 225 5.71 -7.20 -3.70
N SER A 226 4.88 -7.80 -4.55
CA SER A 226 4.63 -7.28 -5.89
C SER A 226 3.60 -6.14 -5.82
N ILE A 227 3.93 -5.00 -6.43
CA ILE A 227 3.04 -3.85 -6.56
C ILE A 227 3.03 -3.33 -7.99
N GLU A 228 1.96 -2.63 -8.36
CA GLU A 228 1.86 -1.90 -9.62
C GLU A 228 2.17 -0.43 -9.39
N ILE A 229 3.03 0.14 -10.24
CA ILE A 229 3.41 1.55 -10.18
C ILE A 229 3.37 2.17 -11.57
N ASN A 230 3.28 3.50 -11.61
CA ASN A 230 3.45 4.23 -12.85
C ASN A 230 4.94 4.30 -13.20
N LYS A 231 5.32 3.69 -14.33
CA LYS A 231 6.69 3.59 -14.83
C LYS A 231 7.39 4.96 -14.93
N LYS A 232 6.65 6.01 -15.28
CA LYS A 232 7.17 7.38 -15.37
C LYS A 232 7.73 7.89 -14.02
N PHE A 233 7.20 7.40 -12.91
CA PHE A 233 7.54 7.85 -11.56
C PHE A 233 8.28 6.76 -10.76
N ASN A 234 8.79 5.72 -11.41
CA ASN A 234 9.61 4.72 -10.74
C ASN A 234 11.04 5.25 -10.52
N ASN A 235 11.24 5.96 -9.41
CA ASN A 235 12.54 6.44 -8.94
C ASN A 235 12.98 5.75 -7.64
N LEU A 236 12.47 4.55 -7.39
CA LEU A 236 12.70 3.81 -6.15
C LEU A 236 14.14 3.30 -6.10
N LYS A 237 14.79 3.49 -4.95
CA LYS A 237 16.12 2.92 -4.69
C LYS A 237 15.98 1.42 -4.46
N VAL A 238 17.01 0.67 -4.86
CA VAL A 238 17.12 -0.77 -4.54
C VAL A 238 17.52 -0.92 -3.08
N SER A 239 16.83 -1.81 -2.35
CA SER A 239 17.12 -2.15 -0.97
C SER A 239 18.52 -2.74 -0.83
N THR A 240 19.26 -2.29 0.19
CA THR A 240 20.57 -2.84 0.55
C THR A 240 20.51 -3.77 1.77
N SER A 241 19.33 -3.96 2.35
CA SER A 241 19.11 -4.70 3.60
C SER A 241 19.67 -6.13 3.56
N TYR A 242 19.70 -6.73 2.37
CA TYR A 242 20.16 -8.10 2.15
C TYR A 242 21.44 -8.19 1.32
N SER A 243 22.02 -7.05 0.92
CA SER A 243 23.14 -7.01 -0.02
C SER A 243 24.51 -6.89 0.65
N ASN A 244 24.54 -6.33 1.87
CA ASN A 244 25.77 -6.09 2.63
C ASN A 244 25.61 -6.60 4.06
N PRO A 245 25.79 -7.92 4.29
CA PRO A 245 25.71 -8.47 5.62
C PRO A 245 26.83 -7.87 6.50
N LYS A 246 26.50 -7.55 7.75
CA LYS A 246 27.52 -7.17 8.74
C LYS A 246 28.17 -8.44 9.29
N ALA A 247 29.49 -8.38 9.47
CA ALA A 247 30.25 -9.47 10.09
C ALA A 247 29.67 -9.76 11.49
N PRO A 248 29.44 -11.04 11.84
CA PRO A 248 28.97 -11.37 13.18
C PRO A 248 30.10 -11.16 14.19
N GLU A 249 29.75 -10.64 15.35
CA GLU A 249 30.62 -10.71 16.52
C GLU A 249 30.51 -12.12 17.11
N ILE A 250 31.65 -12.74 17.37
CA ILE A 250 31.72 -14.10 17.87
C ILE A 250 32.45 -14.15 19.20
N GLN A 251 32.05 -15.07 20.07
CA GLN A 251 32.79 -15.44 21.27
C GLN A 251 33.10 -16.93 21.22
N VAL A 252 34.25 -17.32 21.77
CA VAL A 252 34.61 -18.73 21.94
C VAL A 252 34.92 -18.96 23.40
N LYS A 253 34.22 -19.91 24.02
CA LYS A 253 34.41 -20.30 25.44
C LYS A 253 34.70 -21.79 25.54
N LEU A 254 35.40 -22.20 26.60
CA LEU A 254 35.57 -23.61 26.91
C LEU A 254 34.42 -24.04 27.83
N ILE A 255 33.63 -25.01 27.40
CA ILE A 255 32.57 -25.61 28.21
C ILE A 255 32.75 -27.12 28.12
N ASN A 256 32.88 -27.80 29.25
CA ASN A 256 33.13 -29.26 29.33
C ASN A 256 34.29 -29.71 28.42
N ASN A 257 35.41 -28.99 28.47
CA ASN A 257 36.61 -29.24 27.67
C ASN A 257 36.40 -29.19 26.14
N LYS A 258 35.32 -28.53 25.68
CA LYS A 258 35.04 -28.32 24.26
C LYS A 258 34.86 -26.83 23.93
N PRO A 259 35.37 -26.34 22.79
CA PRO A 259 35.13 -24.98 22.34
C PRO A 259 33.67 -24.80 21.96
N VAL A 260 33.05 -23.77 22.51
CA VAL A 260 31.69 -23.36 22.21
C VAL A 260 31.72 -21.97 21.59
N ILE A 261 31.31 -21.89 20.33
CA ILE A 261 31.25 -20.67 19.53
C ILE A 261 29.84 -20.09 19.67
N THR A 262 29.73 -18.83 20.09
CA THR A 262 28.45 -18.12 20.16
C THR A 262 28.43 -16.86 19.31
N PHE A 263 27.27 -16.57 18.70
CA PHE A 263 27.01 -15.34 17.94
C PHE A 263 25.51 -15.12 17.73
N THR A 264 25.11 -13.89 17.38
CA THR A 264 23.72 -13.57 17.07
C THR A 264 23.41 -13.74 15.58
N ALA A 265 22.50 -14.65 15.25
CA ALA A 265 22.04 -14.87 13.89
C ALA A 265 20.82 -14.02 13.52
N GLN A 266 20.74 -13.69 12.23
CA GLN A 266 19.59 -13.07 11.59
C GLN A 266 18.98 -14.06 10.60
N LYS A 267 17.65 -14.18 10.62
CA LYS A 267 16.90 -15.23 9.89
C LYS A 267 17.21 -15.30 8.40
N HIS A 268 17.55 -14.17 7.79
CA HIS A 268 17.77 -14.02 6.36
C HIS A 268 19.23 -14.25 5.91
N LEU A 269 20.16 -14.44 6.85
CA LEU A 269 21.57 -14.71 6.56
C LEU A 269 21.89 -16.19 6.73
N ILE A 270 22.87 -16.64 5.94
CA ILE A 270 23.49 -17.94 6.06
C ILE A 270 24.83 -17.72 6.77
N TYR A 271 25.10 -18.57 7.76
CA TYR A 271 26.34 -18.52 8.52
C TYR A 271 27.12 -19.81 8.29
N LYS A 272 28.43 -19.69 8.11
CA LYS A 272 29.35 -20.82 8.07
C LYS A 272 30.38 -20.64 9.17
N ILE A 273 30.46 -21.63 10.07
CA ILE A 273 31.45 -21.67 11.14
C ILE A 273 32.67 -22.39 10.59
N TYR A 274 33.83 -21.76 10.73
CA TYR A 274 35.10 -22.30 10.27
C TYR A 274 36.07 -22.50 11.43
N ARG A 275 36.90 -23.52 11.28
CA ARG A 275 38.09 -23.78 12.09
C ARG A 275 39.32 -23.78 11.20
N ILE A 276 40.40 -23.15 11.64
CA ILE A 276 41.71 -23.23 11.03
C ILE A 276 42.62 -24.04 11.95
N GLU A 277 43.17 -25.13 11.43
CA GLU A 277 44.13 -26.02 12.07
C GLU A 277 45.22 -26.37 11.07
N GLU A 278 46.49 -26.30 11.46
CA GLU A 278 47.64 -26.65 10.58
C GLU A 278 47.55 -26.01 9.17
N ASP A 279 47.18 -24.73 9.12
CA ASP A 279 46.94 -23.93 7.91
C ASP A 279 45.79 -24.41 6.99
N GLN A 280 45.03 -25.45 7.40
CA GLN A 280 43.83 -25.89 6.72
C GLN A 280 42.58 -25.25 7.31
N THR A 281 41.73 -24.71 6.44
CA THR A 281 40.44 -24.13 6.84
C THR A 281 39.32 -25.15 6.60
N LYS A 282 38.63 -25.57 7.66
CA LYS A 282 37.51 -26.53 7.62
C LYS A 282 36.21 -25.84 7.97
N ILE A 283 35.15 -26.15 7.22
CA ILE A 283 33.78 -25.76 7.59
C ILE A 283 33.27 -26.77 8.61
N LEU A 284 32.92 -26.28 9.80
CA LEU A 284 32.35 -27.11 10.86
C LEU A 284 30.83 -27.25 10.72
N GLN A 285 30.14 -26.13 10.45
CA GLN A 285 28.69 -26.12 10.30
C GLN A 285 28.22 -24.99 9.38
N THR A 286 27.13 -25.24 8.65
CA THR A 286 26.35 -24.22 7.97
C THR A 286 25.01 -24.04 8.67
N ILE A 287 24.70 -22.81 9.09
CA ILE A 287 23.45 -22.44 9.77
C ILE A 287 22.62 -21.59 8.81
N LYS A 288 21.33 -21.94 8.69
CA LYS A 288 20.35 -21.25 7.85
C LYS A 288 19.04 -21.06 8.63
N ASN A 289 18.28 -20.02 8.30
CA ASN A 289 16.92 -19.79 8.83
C ASN A 289 16.83 -19.71 10.37
N LYS A 290 17.90 -19.24 11.04
CA LYS A 290 17.93 -19.05 12.50
C LYS A 290 17.98 -17.57 12.86
N ARG A 291 17.36 -17.20 13.97
CA ARG A 291 17.36 -15.84 14.54
C ARG A 291 17.72 -15.93 16.03
N GLY A 292 18.44 -14.92 16.51
CA GLY A 292 18.81 -14.82 17.92
C GLY A 292 20.16 -15.48 18.19
N GLU A 293 20.46 -15.72 19.46
CA GLU A 293 21.72 -16.31 19.86
C GLU A 293 21.85 -17.75 19.34
N ILE A 294 23.02 -18.03 18.78
CA ILE A 294 23.43 -19.35 18.33
C ILE A 294 24.57 -19.81 19.20
N GLU A 295 24.51 -21.08 19.57
CA GLU A 295 25.58 -21.79 20.24
C GLU A 295 25.97 -23.01 19.40
N PHE A 296 27.26 -23.19 19.15
CA PHE A 296 27.81 -24.34 18.44
C PHE A 296 29.02 -24.91 19.17
N THR A 297 29.01 -26.21 19.44
CA THR A 297 30.10 -26.91 20.10
C THR A 297 30.95 -27.67 19.09
N ASP A 298 32.25 -27.40 19.06
CA ASP A 298 33.20 -28.16 18.26
C ASP A 298 33.61 -29.46 18.98
N ASN A 299 32.84 -30.51 18.76
CA ASN A 299 33.09 -31.82 19.36
C ASN A 299 34.37 -32.51 18.85
N LEU A 300 34.90 -32.08 17.69
CA LEU A 300 36.07 -32.67 17.04
C LEU A 300 37.39 -32.00 17.45
N ALA A 301 37.35 -31.00 18.34
CA ALA A 301 38.54 -30.36 18.85
C ALA A 301 39.26 -31.24 19.89
N ASN A 302 40.58 -31.33 19.76
CA ASN A 302 41.48 -32.09 20.63
C ASN A 302 42.09 -31.21 21.73
N LEU A 303 42.39 -31.82 22.86
CA LEU A 303 43.13 -31.18 23.95
C LEU A 303 44.55 -30.81 23.51
N ASP A 304 45.12 -29.83 24.18
CA ASP A 304 46.48 -29.30 24.01
C ASP A 304 46.81 -28.83 22.58
N THR A 305 45.76 -28.42 21.83
CA THR A 305 45.87 -27.95 20.44
C THR A 305 45.36 -26.50 20.31
N PHE A 306 46.03 -25.71 19.46
CA PHE A 306 45.57 -24.37 19.09
C PHE A 306 44.62 -24.42 17.90
N TYR A 307 43.46 -23.79 18.05
CA TYR A 307 42.49 -23.61 16.98
C TYR A 307 42.19 -22.13 16.77
N ASN A 308 41.96 -21.76 15.51
CA ASN A 308 41.43 -20.44 15.19
C ASN A 308 40.00 -20.60 14.65
N TYR A 309 39.05 -19.91 15.25
CA TYR A 309 37.65 -19.94 14.83
C TYR A 309 37.24 -18.62 14.20
N TYR A 310 36.41 -18.69 13.17
CA TYR A 310 35.72 -17.52 12.64
C TYR A 310 34.38 -17.92 12.05
N VAL A 311 33.47 -16.95 11.91
CA VAL A 311 32.17 -17.14 11.26
C VAL A 311 32.09 -16.22 10.05
N GLU A 312 31.74 -16.80 8.90
CA GLU A 312 31.39 -16.04 7.70
C GLU A 312 29.87 -15.97 7.58
N CYS A 313 29.32 -14.82 7.23
CA CYS A 313 27.92 -14.67 6.90
C CYS A 313 27.73 -14.09 5.49
N PHE A 314 26.65 -14.49 4.84
CA PHE A 314 26.22 -13.95 3.55
C PHE A 314 24.71 -14.16 3.36
N ALA A 315 24.09 -13.35 2.51
CA ALA A 315 22.74 -13.61 2.00
C ALA A 315 22.82 -14.44 0.72
N TYR A 316 21.73 -15.09 0.33
CA TYR A 316 21.65 -15.76 -0.97
C TYR A 316 21.12 -14.78 -2.02
N ASN A 317 21.73 -14.72 -3.20
CA ASN A 317 21.08 -14.15 -4.37
C ASN A 317 20.05 -15.15 -4.86
N TYR A 318 18.77 -14.80 -4.79
CA TYR A 318 17.66 -15.69 -5.13
C TYR A 318 17.36 -15.73 -6.63
N SER A 319 18.03 -14.91 -7.44
CA SER A 319 17.92 -14.91 -8.90
C SER A 319 18.97 -15.82 -9.53
N THR A 320 20.23 -15.73 -9.08
CA THR A 320 21.36 -16.52 -9.59
C THR A 320 21.64 -17.77 -8.79
N TYR A 321 21.04 -17.90 -7.62
CA TYR A 321 21.34 -18.94 -6.64
C TYR A 321 22.82 -18.96 -6.20
N THR A 322 23.47 -17.79 -6.14
CA THR A 322 24.86 -17.64 -5.66
C THR A 322 24.93 -16.87 -4.33
N PRO A 323 25.98 -17.03 -3.52
CA PRO A 323 26.22 -16.18 -2.35
C PRO A 323 26.30 -14.69 -2.71
N SER A 324 25.82 -13.83 -1.81
CA SER A 324 26.08 -12.38 -1.83
C SER A 324 27.54 -12.09 -1.49
N SER A 325 27.88 -10.79 -1.36
CA SER A 325 29.07 -10.38 -0.63
C SER A 325 29.09 -11.06 0.75
N LYS A 326 30.27 -11.55 1.13
CA LYS A 326 30.50 -12.26 2.39
C LYS A 326 31.12 -11.32 3.40
N ALA A 327 30.69 -11.41 4.64
CA ALA A 327 31.34 -10.74 5.76
C ALA A 327 31.91 -11.77 6.72
N LYS A 328 33.15 -11.55 7.15
CA LYS A 328 33.91 -12.46 8.01
C LYS A 328 34.09 -11.82 9.38
N SER A 329 33.82 -12.56 10.45
CA SER A 329 34.12 -12.13 11.82
C SER A 329 35.62 -11.98 12.04
N ASN A 330 35.99 -11.38 13.17
CA ASN A 330 37.35 -11.51 13.69
C ASN A 330 37.69 -12.99 13.90
N ILE A 331 38.97 -13.32 13.76
CA ILE A 331 39.50 -14.65 14.07
C ILE A 331 39.78 -14.71 15.56
N VAL A 332 39.18 -15.68 16.26
CA VAL A 332 39.42 -15.93 17.67
C VAL A 332 40.36 -17.13 17.80
N LYS A 333 41.59 -16.87 18.27
CA LYS A 333 42.55 -17.92 18.62
C LYS A 333 42.19 -18.49 19.99
N PHE A 334 42.12 -19.81 20.08
CA PHE A 334 41.70 -20.52 21.28
C PHE A 334 42.61 -21.72 21.53
N ILE A 335 42.99 -21.94 22.78
CA ILE A 335 43.72 -23.14 23.21
C ILE A 335 42.84 -23.93 24.18
N ILE A 336 42.83 -25.25 24.01
CA ILE A 336 42.18 -26.16 24.92
C ILE A 336 43.28 -26.75 25.79
N LEU A 337 43.42 -26.30 27.02
CA LEU A 337 44.38 -26.87 27.97
C LEU A 337 43.69 -27.95 28.80
N ASN A 338 44.44 -29.00 29.13
CA ASN A 338 44.02 -30.06 30.06
C ASN A 338 43.67 -29.54 31.46
#